data_AF-A0A6P3X0Q2-F1
#
_entry.id   AF-A0A6P3X0Q2-F1
#
_cell.length_a   1.000
_cell.length_b   1.000
_cell.length_c   1.000
_cell.angle_alpha   90.00
_cell.angle_beta   90.00
_cell.angle_gamma   90.00
#
_symmetry.space_group_name_H-M   'P 1'
#
loop_
_entity.id
_entity.type
_entity.pdbx_description
1 polymer ?
#
loop_
_entity_poly.entity_id
_entity_poly.type
_entity_poly.pdbx_seq_one_letter_code
_entity_poly.pdbx_strand_id
1 'polypeptide(L)'
;MIANDWLKTKNDKELRVMMKHAQNARAIIMFGYVLMIVGFFLLAILPCFGKSMRYITNVTDPDKVLPLQTYYLFNKDQSPYFEVTFIAQSLMVLVAGASYSGVDNLLGLLVFHLCGQMENLRERLMNMRHKTFNSGLTFIVKDHIRLIKFRVNF
;
A
#
# COMPACT_ATOMS: atom_id res chain seq x y z
N MET A 1 -7.56 -14.21 10.54
CA MET A 1 -6.98 -13.73 11.82
C MET A 1 -7.47 -12.33 12.18
N ILE A 2 -7.28 -11.32 11.32
CA ILE A 2 -7.87 -9.97 11.51
C ILE A 2 -9.37 -10.07 11.80
N ALA A 3 -10.13 -10.80 10.99
CA ALA A 3 -11.56 -11.03 11.21
C ALA A 3 -11.86 -11.61 12.61
N ASN A 4 -11.10 -12.63 13.05
CA ASN A 4 -11.24 -13.22 14.38
C ASN A 4 -10.92 -12.20 15.48
N ASP A 5 -9.91 -11.35 15.27
CA ASP A 5 -9.59 -10.27 16.20
C ASP A 5 -10.74 -9.28 16.28
N TRP A 6 -11.41 -8.91 15.17
CA TRP A 6 -12.61 -8.07 15.19
C TRP A 6 -13.81 -8.72 15.89
N LEU A 7 -13.97 -10.05 15.79
CA LEU A 7 -15.07 -10.80 16.42
C LEU A 7 -14.94 -10.99 17.94
N LYS A 8 -13.72 -10.94 18.50
CA LYS A 8 -13.53 -11.07 19.96
C LYS A 8 -14.29 -9.98 20.71
N THR A 9 -14.82 -10.32 21.89
CA THR A 9 -15.37 -9.34 22.82
C THR A 9 -14.30 -8.31 23.18
N LYS A 10 -14.62 -7.03 23.03
CA LYS A 10 -13.73 -5.89 23.30
C LYS A 10 -14.51 -4.83 24.06
N ASN A 11 -13.80 -4.05 24.86
CA ASN A 11 -14.36 -2.83 25.43
C ASN A 11 -14.38 -1.72 24.35
N ASP A 12 -15.25 -0.72 24.52
CA ASP A 12 -15.39 0.40 23.58
C ASP A 12 -14.07 1.15 23.36
N LYS A 13 -13.23 1.21 24.41
CA LYS A 13 -11.88 1.80 24.30
C LYS A 13 -11.01 1.04 23.29
N GLU A 14 -10.98 -0.29 23.38
CA GLU A 14 -10.16 -1.15 22.51
C GLU A 14 -10.66 -1.11 21.06
N LEU A 15 -11.98 -1.07 20.89
CA LEU A 15 -12.60 -0.93 19.57
C LEU A 15 -12.23 0.41 18.92
N ARG A 16 -12.29 1.52 19.68
CA ARG A 16 -11.88 2.85 19.19
C ARG A 16 -10.41 2.89 18.76
N VAL A 17 -9.51 2.26 19.50
CA VAL A 17 -8.09 2.15 19.12
C VAL A 17 -7.94 1.43 17.78
N MET A 18 -8.57 0.26 17.61
CA MET A 18 -8.51 -0.47 16.35
C MET A 18 -9.11 0.32 15.18
N MET A 19 -10.24 1.01 15.39
CA MET A 19 -10.87 1.87 14.38
C MET A 19 -9.96 3.03 13.98
N LYS A 20 -9.28 3.67 14.94
CA LYS A 20 -8.34 4.77 14.67
C LYS A 20 -7.19 4.32 13.78
N HIS A 21 -6.56 3.18 14.09
CA HIS A 21 -5.49 2.63 13.25
C HIS A 21 -5.99 2.24 11.85
N ALA A 22 -7.18 1.65 11.75
CA ALA A 22 -7.79 1.33 10.46
C ALA A 22 -8.13 2.59 9.64
N GLN A 23 -8.58 3.67 10.28
CA GLN A 23 -8.82 4.97 9.62
C GLN A 23 -7.52 5.59 9.13
N ASN A 24 -6.46 5.58 9.94
CA ASN A 24 -5.15 6.08 9.55
C ASN A 24 -4.59 5.30 8.36
N ALA A 25 -4.68 3.97 8.38
CA ALA A 25 -4.30 3.12 7.25
C ALA A 25 -5.06 3.52 5.98
N ARG A 26 -6.39 3.65 6.06
CA ARG A 26 -7.21 4.10 4.91
C ARG A 26 -6.80 5.47 4.40
N ALA A 27 -6.51 6.44 5.28
CA ALA A 27 -6.08 7.78 4.88
C ALA A 27 -4.76 7.74 4.09
N ILE A 28 -3.78 6.96 4.56
CA ILE A 28 -2.49 6.78 3.87
C ILE A 28 -2.69 6.10 2.51
N ILE A 29 -3.51 5.05 2.45
CA ILE A 29 -3.84 4.35 1.21
C ILE A 29 -4.50 5.30 0.20
N MET A 30 -5.49 6.09 0.63
CA MET A 30 -6.17 7.07 -0.23
C MET A 30 -5.19 8.11 -0.76
N PHE A 31 -4.28 8.60 0.08
CA PHE A 31 -3.23 9.53 -0.35
C PHE A 31 -2.30 8.89 -1.40
N GLY A 32 -1.90 7.64 -1.20
CA GLY A 32 -1.12 6.88 -2.18
C GLY A 32 -1.82 6.74 -3.52
N TYR A 33 -3.13 6.45 -3.52
CA TYR A 33 -3.92 6.38 -4.75
C TYR A 33 -4.01 7.72 -5.48
N VAL A 34 -4.16 8.83 -4.76
CA VAL A 34 -4.14 10.18 -5.36
C VAL A 34 -2.81 10.43 -6.06
N LEU A 35 -1.68 10.12 -5.40
CA LEU A 35 -0.36 10.26 -6.01
C LEU A 35 -0.19 9.36 -7.24
N MET A 36 -0.69 8.12 -7.20
CA MET A 36 -0.65 7.19 -8.32
C MET A 36 -1.45 7.73 -9.52
N ILE A 37 -2.65 8.26 -9.31
CA ILE A 37 -3.48 8.86 -10.37
C ILE A 37 -2.79 10.08 -10.97
N VAL A 38 -2.23 10.96 -10.14
CA VAL A 38 -1.46 12.12 -10.61
C VAL A 38 -0.25 11.66 -11.44
N GLY A 39 0.49 10.66 -10.95
CA GLY A 39 1.63 10.08 -11.69
C GLY A 39 1.23 9.50 -13.04
N PHE A 40 0.14 8.73 -13.09
CA PHE A 40 -0.39 8.17 -14.33
C PHE A 40 -0.82 9.28 -15.31
N PHE A 41 -1.49 10.32 -14.81
CA PHE A 41 -1.87 11.47 -15.63
C PHE A 41 -0.65 12.16 -16.26
N LEU A 42 0.40 12.39 -15.46
CA LEU A 42 1.63 13.02 -15.93
C LEU A 42 2.39 12.15 -16.96
N LEU A 43 2.37 10.83 -16.80
CA LEU A 43 3.13 9.89 -17.65
C LEU A 43 2.39 9.49 -18.94
N ALA A 44 1.07 9.30 -18.89
CA ALA A 44 0.31 8.73 -19.99
C ALA A 44 -0.67 9.72 -20.65
N ILE A 45 -1.23 10.67 -19.89
CA ILE A 45 -2.26 11.58 -20.43
C ILE A 45 -1.64 12.88 -20.95
N LEU A 46 -0.71 13.47 -20.19
CA LEU A 46 -0.07 14.73 -20.57
C LEU A 46 0.67 14.64 -21.94
N PRO A 47 1.40 13.56 -22.27
CA PRO A 47 2.06 13.43 -23.57
C PRO A 47 1.09 13.39 -24.75
N CYS A 48 -0.16 12.93 -24.57
CA CYS A 48 -1.18 12.94 -25.61
C CYS A 48 -1.57 14.37 -26.04
N PHE A 49 -1.31 15.37 -25.19
CA PHE A 49 -1.50 16.79 -25.51
C PHE A 49 -0.21 17.47 -26.02
N GLY A 50 0.81 16.70 -26.40
CA GLY A 50 2.10 17.21 -26.85
C GLY A 50 2.98 17.77 -25.72
N LYS A 51 2.60 17.56 -24.46
CA LYS A 51 3.35 18.02 -23.29
C LYS A 51 4.01 16.83 -22.61
N SER A 52 5.33 16.70 -22.77
CA SER A 52 6.08 15.64 -22.10
C SER A 52 6.78 16.18 -20.86
N MET A 53 6.65 15.46 -19.74
CA MET A 53 7.47 15.69 -18.53
C MET A 53 8.80 14.92 -18.60
N ARG A 54 9.04 14.14 -19.66
CA ARG A 54 10.30 13.40 -19.82
C ARG A 54 11.42 14.40 -20.08
N TYR A 55 12.41 14.42 -19.19
CA TYR A 55 13.63 15.15 -19.42
C TYR A 55 14.41 14.49 -20.56
N ILE A 56 14.57 15.20 -21.67
CA ILE A 56 15.34 14.71 -22.82
C ILE A 56 16.82 14.86 -22.48
N THR A 57 17.46 13.74 -22.17
CA THR A 57 18.89 13.73 -21.81
C THR A 57 19.82 13.70 -23.01
N ASN A 58 19.31 13.34 -24.20
CA ASN A 58 20.12 13.15 -25.40
C ASN A 58 19.54 13.90 -26.60
N VAL A 59 20.39 14.59 -27.36
CA VAL A 59 20.00 15.29 -28.60
C VAL A 59 19.53 14.31 -29.70
N THR A 60 19.89 13.03 -29.59
CA THR A 60 19.41 11.97 -30.48
C THR A 60 18.09 11.32 -30.04
N ASP A 61 17.47 11.77 -28.94
CA ASP A 61 16.16 11.24 -28.55
C ASP A 61 15.10 11.58 -29.62
N PRO A 62 14.31 10.61 -30.07
CA PRO A 62 13.28 10.85 -31.07
C PRO A 62 12.16 11.76 -30.55
N ASP A 63 11.55 12.53 -31.46
CA ASP A 63 10.43 13.45 -31.17
C ASP A 63 9.24 12.75 -30.50
N LYS A 64 9.08 11.45 -30.76
CA LYS A 64 8.01 10.62 -30.21
C LYS A 64 8.43 9.97 -28.89
N VAL A 65 7.91 10.54 -27.80
CA VAL A 65 8.17 10.10 -26.43
C VAL A 65 7.15 9.04 -25.98
N LEU A 66 7.64 7.89 -25.54
CA LEU A 66 6.86 6.85 -24.87
C LEU A 66 6.86 7.05 -23.34
N PRO A 67 5.84 6.58 -22.60
CA PRO A 67 5.78 6.68 -21.14
C PRO A 67 7.01 6.11 -20.42
N LEU A 68 7.58 5.02 -20.93
CA LEU A 68 8.79 4.37 -20.43
C LEU A 68 9.85 4.29 -21.54
N GLN A 69 11.07 4.68 -21.21
CA GLN A 69 12.21 4.54 -22.10
C GLN A 69 12.73 3.11 -22.06
N THR A 70 12.53 2.38 -23.15
CA THR A 70 12.94 0.98 -23.30
C THR A 70 13.45 0.72 -24.73
N TYR A 71 14.17 -0.37 -24.91
CA TYR A 71 14.69 -0.78 -26.23
C TYR A 71 13.68 -1.67 -26.95
N TYR A 72 13.55 -1.44 -28.25
CA TYR A 72 12.64 -2.18 -29.12
C TYR A 72 13.40 -2.82 -30.28
N LEU A 73 12.99 -4.02 -30.68
CA LEU A 73 13.54 -4.73 -31.84
C LEU A 73 12.97 -4.23 -33.18
N PHE A 74 12.03 -3.29 -33.13
CA PHE A 74 11.36 -2.68 -34.28
C PHE A 74 11.48 -1.15 -34.21
N ASN A 75 11.24 -0.47 -35.34
CA ASN A 75 11.23 0.98 -35.38
C ASN A 75 9.97 1.52 -34.69
N LYS A 76 10.09 1.89 -33.41
CA LYS A 76 9.00 2.39 -32.59
C LYS A 76 8.42 3.73 -33.05
N ASP A 77 9.15 4.53 -33.82
CA ASP A 77 8.72 5.89 -34.18
C ASP A 77 7.78 5.89 -35.40
N GLN A 78 7.76 4.79 -36.14
CA GLN A 78 6.88 4.59 -37.28
C GLN A 78 5.44 4.32 -36.84
N SER A 79 4.47 5.00 -37.46
CA SER A 79 3.05 4.69 -37.27
C SER A 79 2.70 3.37 -38.01
N PRO A 80 1.93 2.43 -37.43
CA PRO A 80 1.16 2.52 -36.17
C PRO A 80 1.89 1.97 -34.93
N TYR A 81 3.17 1.60 -35.04
CA TYR A 81 3.91 0.94 -33.96
C TYR A 81 4.04 1.82 -32.73
N PHE A 82 4.24 3.13 -32.91
CA PHE A 82 4.30 4.07 -31.81
C PHE A 82 3.03 4.07 -30.97
N GLU A 83 1.88 4.22 -31.62
CA GLU A 83 0.57 4.37 -31.01
C GLU A 83 0.19 3.10 -30.24
N VAL A 84 0.41 1.93 -30.85
CA VAL A 84 0.18 0.63 -30.21
C VAL A 84 1.09 0.46 -28.99
N THR A 85 2.38 0.80 -29.12
CA THR A 85 3.35 0.68 -28.04
C THR A 85 3.03 1.64 -26.89
N PHE A 86 2.60 2.85 -27.20
CA PHE A 86 2.19 3.86 -26.21
C PHE A 86 1.00 3.37 -25.37
N ILE A 87 -0.04 2.84 -26.03
CA ILE A 87 -1.22 2.29 -25.36
C ILE A 87 -0.82 1.07 -24.52
N ALA A 88 -0.02 0.17 -25.06
CA ALA A 88 0.45 -1.03 -24.35
C ALA A 88 1.28 -0.67 -23.11
N GLN A 89 2.22 0.27 -23.20
CA GLN A 89 2.98 0.74 -22.05
C GLN A 89 2.09 1.43 -21.01
N SER A 90 1.14 2.25 -21.44
CA SER A 90 0.22 2.93 -20.51
C SER A 90 -0.61 1.93 -19.73
N LEU A 91 -1.14 0.90 -20.40
CA LEU A 91 -1.86 -0.20 -19.74
C LEU A 91 -0.94 -0.98 -18.79
N MET A 92 0.30 -1.26 -19.20
CA MET A 92 1.28 -1.96 -18.37
C MET A 92 1.61 -1.18 -17.10
N VAL A 93 1.84 0.14 -17.19
CA VAL A 93 2.09 1.02 -16.04
C VAL A 93 0.90 1.02 -15.08
N LEU A 94 -0.33 1.07 -15.62
CA LEU A 94 -1.56 1.02 -14.82
C LEU A 94 -1.70 -0.31 -14.07
N VAL A 95 -1.50 -1.43 -14.76
CA VAL A 95 -1.59 -2.78 -14.16
C VAL A 95 -0.49 -3.00 -13.13
N ALA A 96 0.74 -2.59 -13.44
CA ALA A 96 1.86 -2.68 -12.50
C ALA A 96 1.60 -1.82 -11.26
N GLY A 97 1.21 -0.56 -11.43
CA GLY A 97 0.88 0.36 -10.34
C GLY A 97 -0.21 -0.17 -9.43
N ALA A 98 -1.29 -0.72 -10.00
CA ALA A 98 -2.36 -1.36 -9.24
C ALA A 98 -1.89 -2.61 -8.49
N SER A 99 -1.05 -3.44 -9.11
CA SER A 99 -0.54 -4.67 -8.51
C SER A 99 0.37 -4.38 -7.31
N TYR A 100 1.32 -3.45 -7.46
CA TYR A 100 2.20 -3.02 -6.36
C TYR A 100 1.40 -2.37 -5.23
N SER A 101 0.49 -1.45 -5.57
CA SER A 101 -0.37 -0.78 -4.58
C SER A 101 -1.23 -1.77 -3.81
N GLY A 102 -1.69 -2.85 -4.44
CA GLY A 102 -2.43 -3.91 -3.78
C GLY A 102 -1.63 -4.60 -2.67
N VAL A 103 -0.36 -4.92 -2.94
CA VAL A 103 0.55 -5.54 -1.98
C VAL A 103 0.87 -4.57 -0.84
N ASP A 104 1.19 -3.32 -1.16
CA ASP A 104 1.49 -2.29 -0.16
C ASP A 104 0.29 -2.00 0.75
N ASN A 105 -0.93 -1.98 0.18
CA ASN A 105 -2.16 -1.80 0.94
C ASN A 105 -2.40 -2.96 1.91
N LEU A 106 -2.19 -4.21 1.46
CA LEU A 106 -2.30 -5.37 2.33
C LEU A 106 -1.29 -5.26 3.48
N LEU A 107 -0.02 -4.99 3.18
CA LEU A 107 1.03 -4.83 4.17
C LEU A 107 0.68 -3.71 5.18
N GLY A 108 0.26 -2.54 4.69
CA GLY A 108 -0.14 -1.41 5.51
C GLY A 108 -1.28 -1.77 6.45
N LEU A 109 -2.35 -2.40 5.96
CA LEU A 109 -3.47 -2.87 6.78
C LEU A 109 -3.02 -3.83 7.88
N LEU A 110 -2.12 -4.77 7.56
CA LEU A 110 -1.57 -5.71 8.53
C LEU A 110 -0.77 -4.99 9.62
N VAL A 111 0.13 -4.08 9.24
CA VAL A 111 0.96 -3.30 10.16
C VAL A 111 0.09 -2.47 11.09
N PHE A 112 -0.87 -1.70 10.56
CA PHE A 112 -1.76 -0.88 11.38
C PHE A 112 -2.67 -1.71 12.28
N HIS A 113 -3.14 -2.88 11.82
CA HIS A 113 -3.90 -3.80 12.66
C HIS A 113 -3.06 -4.31 13.83
N LEU A 114 -1.82 -4.73 13.59
CA LEU A 114 -0.88 -5.16 14.64
C LEU A 114 -0.58 -4.04 15.62
N CYS A 115 -0.32 -2.81 15.15
CA CYS A 115 -0.12 -1.65 15.99
C CYS A 115 -1.32 -1.43 16.94
N GLY A 116 -2.55 -1.51 16.41
CA GLY A 116 -3.75 -1.40 17.24
C GLY A 116 -3.91 -2.54 18.26
N GLN A 117 -3.59 -3.78 17.89
CA GLN A 117 -3.59 -4.91 18.83
C GLN A 117 -2.54 -4.73 19.93
N MET A 118 -1.34 -4.28 19.58
CA MET A 118 -0.25 -4.04 20.54
C MET A 118 -0.56 -2.88 21.49
N GLU A 119 -1.21 -1.82 21.00
CA GLU A 119 -1.67 -0.71 21.84
C GLU A 119 -2.73 -1.18 22.84
N ASN A 120 -3.72 -1.96 22.40
CA ASN A 120 -4.70 -2.57 23.31
C ASN A 120 -4.05 -3.47 24.36
N LEU A 121 -3.05 -4.26 23.95
CA LEU A 121 -2.31 -5.13 24.85
C LEU A 121 -1.55 -4.33 25.92
N ARG A 122 -0.89 -3.24 25.52
CA ARG A 122 -0.22 -2.30 26.42
C ARG A 122 -1.19 -1.68 27.42
N GLU A 123 -2.35 -1.23 26.96
CA GLU A 123 -3.39 -0.66 27.83
C GLU A 123 -3.91 -1.68 28.85
N ARG A 124 -4.09 -2.94 28.45
CA ARG A 124 -4.48 -4.01 29.38
C ARG A 124 -3.40 -4.32 30.42
N LEU A 125 -2.13 -4.21 30.04
CA LEU A 125 -1.01 -4.40 30.96
C LEU A 125 -0.95 -3.30 32.02
N MET A 126 -1.08 -2.03 31.59
CA MET A 126 -1.02 -0.88 32.49
C MET A 126 -2.19 -0.81 33.47
N ASN A 127 -3.39 -1.25 33.04
CA ASN A 127 -4.61 -1.20 33.84
C ASN A 127 -4.87 -2.49 34.65
N MET A 128 -3.87 -3.37 34.78
CA MET A 128 -4.03 -4.65 35.46
C MET A 128 -4.07 -4.49 36.99
N ARG A 129 -5.04 -5.13 37.64
CA ARG A 129 -5.17 -5.14 39.11
C ARG A 129 -4.30 -6.23 39.73
N HIS A 130 -3.71 -5.95 40.90
CA HIS A 130 -2.87 -6.90 41.65
C HIS A 130 -3.53 -8.28 41.88
N LYS A 131 -4.83 -8.33 42.18
CA LYS A 131 -5.55 -9.59 42.45
C LYS A 131 -5.65 -10.53 41.24
N THR A 132 -5.55 -9.99 40.02
CA THR A 132 -5.65 -10.74 38.76
C THR A 132 -4.33 -10.73 37.99
N PHE A 133 -3.22 -10.41 38.66
CA PHE A 133 -1.95 -10.14 38.00
C PHE A 133 -1.41 -11.38 37.26
N ASN A 134 -1.32 -12.53 37.92
CA ASN A 134 -0.75 -13.74 37.31
C ASN A 134 -1.57 -14.25 36.11
N SER A 135 -2.89 -14.29 36.23
CA SER A 135 -3.78 -14.73 35.14
C SER A 135 -3.84 -13.71 33.99
N GLY A 136 -3.88 -12.42 34.31
CA GLY A 136 -3.86 -11.33 33.34
C GLY A 136 -2.54 -11.28 32.56
N LEU A 137 -1.41 -11.39 33.25
CA LEU A 137 -0.09 -11.39 32.62
C LEU A 137 0.10 -12.60 31.71
N THR A 138 -0.34 -13.79 32.15
CA THR A 138 -0.31 -15.01 31.32
C THR A 138 -1.13 -14.83 30.03
N PHE A 139 -2.32 -14.22 30.12
CA PHE A 139 -3.12 -13.91 28.94
C PHE A 139 -2.36 -12.96 28.00
N ILE A 140 -1.80 -11.87 28.53
CA ILE A 140 -1.10 -10.85 27.75
C ILE A 140 0.09 -11.44 27.00
N VAL A 141 0.90 -12.26 27.67
CA VAL A 141 2.05 -12.93 27.04
C VAL A 141 1.62 -13.90 25.95
N LYS A 142 0.55 -14.70 26.16
CA LYS A 142 0.01 -15.59 25.13
C LYS A 142 -0.50 -14.81 23.90
N ASP A 143 -1.19 -13.70 24.14
CA ASP A 143 -1.70 -12.84 23.07
C ASP A 143 -0.57 -12.18 22.28
N HIS A 144 0.45 -11.66 22.99
CA HIS A 144 1.66 -11.11 22.37
C HIS A 144 2.38 -12.14 21.50
N ILE A 145 2.58 -13.36 22.00
CA ILE A 145 3.24 -14.44 21.26
C ILE A 145 2.43 -14.80 20.00
N ARG A 146 1.09 -14.85 20.11
CA ARG A 146 0.22 -15.06 18.94
C ARG A 146 0.42 -13.96 17.90
N LEU A 147 0.49 -12.70 18.32
CA LEU A 147 0.72 -11.56 17.42
C LEU A 147 2.12 -11.60 16.79
N ILE A 148 3.17 -12.01 17.52
CA ILE A 148 4.53 -12.13 16.96
C ILE A 148 4.63 -13.29 15.96
N LYS A 149 3.93 -14.40 16.20
CA LYS A 149 3.89 -15.53 15.24
C LYS A 149 3.36 -15.12 13.86
N PHE A 150 2.68 -13.98 13.76
CA PHE A 150 2.33 -13.35 12.48
C PHE A 150 3.54 -13.00 11.62
N ARG A 151 4.71 -12.75 12.23
CA ARG A 151 5.98 -12.47 11.53
C ARG A 151 6.59 -13.70 10.85
N VAL A 152 6.27 -14.92 11.32
CA VAL A 152 7.02 -16.14 10.97
C VAL A 152 6.38 -16.93 9.83
N ASN A 153 5.11 -16.66 9.49
CA ASN A 153 4.36 -17.41 8.47
C ASN A 153 4.07 -16.58 7.20
N PHE A 154 4.88 -15.56 6.91
CA PHE A 154 4.91 -14.88 5.61
C PHE A 154 6.18 -15.26 4.86
#